data_AF-A0A9W3H6A3-F1
#
_entry.id   AF-A0A9W3H6A3-F1
#
_cell.length_a   1.000
_cell.length_b   1.000
_cell.length_c   1.000
_cell.angle_alpha   90.00
_cell.angle_beta   90.00
_cell.angle_gamma   90.00
#
_symmetry.space_group_name_H-M   'P 1'
#
loop_
_entity.id
_entity.type
_entity.pdbx_description
1 polymer ?
#
loop_
_entity_poly.entity_id
_entity_poly.type
_entity_poly.pdbx_seq_one_letter_code
_entity_poly.pdbx_strand_id
1 'polypeptide(L)'
;MDDEDCERRRMECLDEMSNLEKQFTDLKDQLYKERLSQVDAKLQEVIAGKAPEYLEPLATLQENMQIRTKVAGIYRELCLESVKNKYECEIQASRQHCESEKLLLYDTVQSELEEKIRRLEEDRHSIDITSELWNDELQSRKKRKDPFSPDKKKPVVVSGPYIVYMLQDLDILEDWTTIRKAMATLGPHRVKTEQSKAWLTLGIYYTLLLWKYQLQGRKYEKYNFQCKYAPVKLEKHLHSARSEEGRLYYDGEWYIRGQTICIDKKDECPTSAIITTINHDEVWFKRPDGSKSKLYISQLQKGKYSIKHS
;
A
#
# COMPACT_ATOMS: atom_id res chain seq x y z
N MET A 1 -48.52 75.17 65.47
CA MET A 1 -48.29 74.46 64.19
C MET A 1 -49.52 74.77 63.38
N ASP A 2 -49.35 75.45 62.24
CA ASP A 2 -50.47 75.83 61.37
C ASP A 2 -50.90 74.60 60.57
N ASP A 3 -52.17 74.23 60.63
CA ASP A 3 -52.71 73.07 59.92
C ASP A 3 -52.50 73.19 58.40
N GLU A 4 -52.51 74.41 57.86
CA GLU A 4 -52.19 74.70 56.46
C GLU A 4 -50.77 74.28 56.07
N ASP A 5 -49.80 74.38 56.98
CA ASP A 5 -48.41 73.99 56.74
C ASP A 5 -48.28 72.45 56.68
N CYS A 6 -49.09 71.74 57.48
CA CYS A 6 -49.21 70.29 57.43
C CYS A 6 -49.89 69.80 56.15
N GLU A 7 -50.96 70.45 55.71
CA GLU A 7 -51.64 70.12 54.45
C GLU A 7 -50.76 70.37 53.23
N ARG A 8 -49.98 71.47 53.23
CA ARG A 8 -49.04 71.79 52.15
C ARG A 8 -47.97 70.71 51.97
N ARG A 9 -47.32 70.29 53.07
CA ARG A 9 -46.30 69.22 53.04
C ARG A 9 -46.87 67.88 52.61
N ARG A 10 -48.13 67.59 52.97
CA ARG A 10 -48.84 66.38 52.51
C ARG A 10 -49.06 66.42 51.01
N MET A 11 -49.44 67.57 50.46
CA MET A 11 -49.65 67.75 49.03
C MET A 11 -48.35 67.66 48.23
N GLU A 12 -47.26 68.26 48.73
CA GLU A 12 -45.92 68.16 48.14
C GLU A 12 -45.45 66.68 48.07
N CYS A 13 -45.61 65.93 49.17
CA CYS A 13 -45.22 64.52 49.20
C CYS A 13 -46.04 63.65 48.22
N LEU A 14 -47.34 63.94 48.05
CA LEU A 14 -48.18 63.27 47.05
C LEU A 14 -47.78 63.62 45.61
N ASP A 15 -47.39 64.88 45.35
CA ASP A 15 -46.92 65.31 44.03
C ASP A 15 -45.56 64.69 43.68
N GLU A 16 -44.64 64.59 44.64
CA GLU A 16 -43.38 63.86 44.48
C GLU A 16 -43.62 62.38 44.16
N MET A 17 -44.55 61.72 44.87
CA MET A 17 -44.90 60.32 44.61
C MET A 17 -45.49 60.13 43.21
N SER A 18 -46.40 61.01 42.79
CA SER A 18 -46.97 61.02 41.45
C SER A 18 -45.91 61.26 40.36
N ASN A 19 -44.98 62.18 40.60
CA ASN A 19 -43.86 62.45 39.69
C ASN A 19 -42.91 61.26 39.57
N LEU A 20 -42.64 60.53 40.67
CA LEU A 20 -41.84 59.31 40.64
C LEU A 20 -42.53 58.20 39.86
N GLU A 21 -43.82 57.96 40.09
CA GLU A 21 -44.61 56.98 39.34
C GLU A 21 -44.57 57.27 37.84
N LYS A 22 -44.71 58.54 37.45
CA LYS A 22 -44.62 58.98 36.06
C LYS A 22 -43.24 58.73 35.46
N GLN A 23 -42.17 59.05 36.18
CA GLN A 23 -40.80 58.76 35.73
C GLN A 23 -40.57 57.26 35.53
N PHE A 24 -41.11 56.41 36.42
CA PHE A 24 -41.04 54.96 36.26
C PHE A 24 -41.79 54.48 35.01
N THR A 25 -42.96 55.05 34.72
CA THR A 25 -43.69 54.70 33.50
C THR A 25 -42.95 55.15 32.24
N ASP A 26 -42.37 56.34 32.24
CA ASP A 26 -41.63 56.89 31.10
C ASP A 26 -40.35 56.06 30.81
N LEU A 27 -39.61 55.67 31.85
CA LEU A 27 -38.42 54.82 31.73
C LEU A 27 -38.77 53.43 31.19
N LYS A 28 -39.86 52.83 31.69
CA LYS A 28 -40.35 51.54 31.20
C LYS A 28 -40.73 51.61 29.73
N ASP A 29 -41.42 52.65 29.30
CA ASP A 29 -41.82 52.84 27.91
C ASP A 29 -40.61 53.09 26.99
N GLN A 30 -39.59 53.82 27.45
CA GLN A 30 -38.32 53.97 26.75
C GLN A 30 -37.64 52.61 26.55
N LEU A 31 -37.53 51.80 27.61
CA LEU A 31 -36.93 50.47 27.54
C LEU A 31 -37.66 49.57 26.53
N TYR A 32 -39.00 49.59 26.53
CA TYR A 32 -39.78 48.82 25.57
C TYR A 32 -39.56 49.29 24.13
N LYS A 33 -39.53 50.60 23.88
CA LYS A 33 -39.25 51.17 22.55
C LYS A 33 -37.86 50.80 22.07
N GLU A 34 -36.85 50.88 22.92
CA GLU A 34 -35.48 50.48 22.58
C GLU A 34 -35.40 48.98 22.27
N ARG A 35 -36.06 48.13 23.06
CA ARG A 35 -36.10 46.69 22.80
C ARG A 35 -36.81 46.35 21.50
N LEU A 36 -37.94 47.00 21.22
CA LEU A 36 -38.65 46.82 19.97
C LEU A 36 -37.78 47.24 18.78
N SER A 37 -37.10 48.39 18.87
CA SER A 37 -36.19 48.90 17.85
C SER A 37 -35.01 47.94 17.58
N GLN A 38 -34.40 47.36 18.63
CA GLN A 38 -33.34 46.36 18.47
C GLN A 38 -33.84 45.10 17.73
N VAL A 39 -35.06 44.64 18.05
CA VAL A 39 -35.66 43.48 17.39
C VAL A 39 -36.01 43.78 15.94
N ASP A 40 -36.62 44.94 15.68
CA ASP A 40 -36.96 45.38 14.33
C ASP A 40 -35.71 45.55 13.46
N ALA A 41 -34.62 46.10 14.01
CA ALA A 41 -33.35 46.22 13.30
C ALA A 41 -32.80 44.85 12.87
N LYS A 42 -32.77 43.88 13.79
CA LYS A 42 -32.36 42.50 13.48
C LYS A 42 -33.30 41.83 12.46
N LEU A 43 -34.59 42.07 12.57
CA LEU A 43 -35.57 41.56 11.60
C LEU A 43 -35.30 42.14 10.20
N GLN A 44 -35.00 43.43 10.10
CA GLN A 44 -34.63 44.06 8.82
C GLN A 44 -33.32 43.49 8.25
N GLU A 45 -32.31 43.20 9.08
CA GLU A 45 -31.07 42.55 8.63
C GLU A 45 -31.34 41.14 8.06
N VAL A 46 -32.23 40.37 8.70
CA VAL A 46 -32.65 39.06 8.21
C VAL A 46 -33.43 39.17 6.91
N ILE A 47 -34.41 40.08 6.82
CA ILE A 47 -35.20 40.31 5.60
C ILE A 47 -34.32 40.77 4.43
N ALA A 48 -33.34 41.64 4.72
CA ALA A 48 -32.37 42.09 3.74
C ALA A 48 -31.35 41.00 3.34
N GLY A 49 -31.36 39.84 4.00
CA GLY A 49 -30.42 38.75 3.77
C GLY A 49 -28.98 39.08 4.17
N LYS A 50 -28.81 40.05 5.07
CA LYS A 50 -27.50 40.56 5.52
C LYS A 50 -27.13 40.09 6.93
N ALA A 51 -27.98 39.28 7.55
CA ALA A 51 -27.76 38.75 8.89
C ALA A 51 -26.43 37.95 8.95
N PRO A 52 -25.42 38.44 9.68
CA PRO A 52 -24.08 37.85 9.70
C PRO A 52 -24.09 36.43 10.29
N GLU A 53 -25.01 36.15 11.22
CA GLU A 53 -25.14 34.84 11.86
C GLU A 53 -25.45 33.71 10.86
N TYR A 54 -26.01 34.04 9.69
CA TYR A 54 -26.28 33.07 8.62
C TYR A 54 -25.24 33.13 7.50
N LEU A 55 -24.74 34.32 7.18
CA LEU A 55 -23.78 34.50 6.09
C LEU A 55 -22.43 33.86 6.39
N GLU A 56 -21.92 33.94 7.62
CA GLU A 56 -20.65 33.31 7.99
C GLU A 56 -20.70 31.78 7.85
N PRO A 57 -21.65 31.05 8.46
CA PRO A 57 -21.77 29.61 8.25
C PRO A 57 -22.00 29.21 6.79
N LEU A 58 -22.75 30.03 6.04
CA LEU A 58 -22.97 29.80 4.61
C LEU A 58 -21.67 29.90 3.81
N ALA A 59 -20.85 30.92 4.07
CA ALA A 59 -19.54 31.08 3.42
C ALA A 59 -18.62 29.89 3.73
N THR A 60 -18.55 29.45 4.99
CA THR A 60 -17.78 28.26 5.38
C THR A 60 -18.30 26.99 4.69
N LEU A 61 -19.62 26.84 4.57
CA LEU A 61 -20.22 25.69 3.89
C LEU A 61 -19.90 25.69 2.38
N GLN A 62 -19.95 26.86 1.75
CA GLN A 62 -19.59 27.03 0.34
C GLN A 62 -18.11 26.71 0.10
N GLU A 63 -17.22 27.17 0.98
CA GLU A 63 -15.80 26.82 0.93
C GLU A 63 -15.58 25.30 1.06
N ASN A 64 -16.23 24.67 2.04
CA ASN A 64 -16.16 23.22 2.24
C ASN A 64 -16.68 22.44 1.04
N MET A 65 -17.72 22.93 0.37
CA MET A 65 -18.21 22.34 -0.88
C MET A 65 -17.14 22.42 -1.97
N GLN A 66 -16.51 23.59 -2.16
CA GLN A 66 -15.44 23.75 -3.14
C GLN A 66 -14.24 22.85 -2.86
N ILE A 67 -13.83 22.73 -1.59
CA ILE A 67 -12.75 21.82 -1.17
C ILE A 67 -13.12 20.37 -1.51
N ARG A 68 -14.33 19.93 -1.16
CA ARG A 68 -14.79 18.56 -1.48
C ARG A 68 -14.79 18.27 -2.97
N THR A 69 -15.22 19.23 -3.80
CA THR A 69 -15.18 19.09 -5.26
C THR A 69 -13.75 18.98 -5.79
N LYS A 70 -12.83 19.82 -5.29
CA LYS A 70 -11.42 19.77 -5.68
C LYS A 70 -10.77 18.44 -5.29
N VAL A 71 -11.00 17.98 -4.06
CA VAL A 71 -10.47 16.70 -3.56
C VAL A 71 -11.02 15.52 -4.37
N ALA A 72 -12.32 15.52 -4.69
CA ALA A 72 -12.93 14.49 -5.54
C ALA A 72 -12.32 14.48 -6.95
N GLY A 73 -11.98 15.66 -7.51
CA GLY A 73 -11.28 15.79 -8.79
C GLY A 73 -9.88 15.14 -8.75
N ILE A 74 -9.08 15.48 -7.74
CA ILE A 74 -7.73 14.91 -7.56
C ILE A 74 -7.82 13.39 -7.36
N TYR A 75 -8.77 12.93 -6.54
CA TYR A 75 -8.96 11.49 -6.31
C TYR A 75 -9.29 10.75 -7.60
N ARG A 76 -10.18 11.30 -8.43
CA ARG A 76 -10.50 10.74 -9.75
C ARG A 76 -9.25 10.62 -10.63
N GLU A 77 -8.42 11.66 -10.69
CA GLU A 77 -7.17 11.64 -11.47
C GLU A 77 -6.21 10.55 -10.97
N LEU A 78 -6.01 10.45 -9.66
CA LEU A 78 -5.17 9.41 -9.06
C LEU A 78 -5.70 7.99 -9.32
N CYS A 79 -7.03 7.80 -9.30
CA CYS A 79 -7.63 6.52 -9.66
C CYS A 79 -7.39 6.17 -11.13
N LEU A 80 -7.53 7.13 -12.05
CA LEU A 80 -7.26 6.90 -13.47
C LEU A 80 -5.78 6.55 -13.70
N GLU A 81 -4.86 7.27 -13.06
CA GLU A 81 -3.43 6.98 -13.17
C GLU A 81 -3.07 5.62 -12.58
N SER A 82 -3.69 5.23 -11.46
CA SER A 82 -3.51 3.89 -10.90
C SER A 82 -3.99 2.79 -11.84
N VAL A 83 -5.12 2.98 -12.52
CA VAL A 83 -5.63 2.02 -13.51
C VAL A 83 -4.69 1.93 -14.71
N LYS A 84 -4.22 3.07 -15.22
CA LYS A 84 -3.26 3.14 -16.32
C LYS A 84 -1.96 2.41 -15.98
N ASN A 85 -1.40 2.65 -14.79
CA ASN A 85 -0.19 1.96 -14.32
C ASN A 85 -0.38 0.45 -14.25
N LYS A 86 -1.52 -0.04 -13.74
CA LYS A 86 -1.83 -1.49 -13.72
C LYS A 86 -1.89 -2.07 -15.13
N TYR A 87 -2.53 -1.36 -16.06
CA TYR A 87 -2.61 -1.77 -17.45
C TYR A 87 -1.22 -1.84 -18.10
N GLU A 88 -0.37 -0.84 -17.90
CA GLU A 88 1.00 -0.82 -18.42
C GLU A 88 1.87 -1.94 -17.82
N CYS A 89 1.76 -2.17 -16.50
CA CYS A 89 2.41 -3.30 -15.84
C CYS A 89 1.98 -4.65 -16.43
N GLU A 90 0.69 -4.84 -16.68
CA GLU A 90 0.16 -6.11 -17.24
C GLU A 90 0.66 -6.35 -18.67
N ILE A 91 0.70 -5.30 -19.50
CA ILE A 91 1.28 -5.38 -20.84
C ILE A 91 2.75 -5.80 -20.76
N GLN A 92 3.51 -5.14 -19.88
CA GLN A 92 4.93 -5.43 -19.73
C GLN A 92 5.17 -6.86 -19.23
N ALA A 93 4.42 -7.31 -18.23
CA ALA A 93 4.50 -8.67 -17.70
C ALA A 93 4.16 -9.70 -18.77
N SER A 94 3.09 -9.49 -19.54
CA SER A 94 2.68 -10.36 -20.65
C SER A 94 3.77 -10.46 -21.73
N ARG A 95 4.39 -9.32 -22.07
CA ARG A 95 5.48 -9.26 -23.04
C ARG A 95 6.70 -10.05 -22.55
N GLN A 96 7.14 -9.80 -21.31
CA GLN A 96 8.30 -10.49 -20.73
C GLN A 96 8.05 -11.99 -20.59
N HIS A 97 6.84 -12.40 -20.22
CA HIS A 97 6.44 -13.80 -20.16
C HIS A 97 6.54 -14.45 -21.55
N CYS A 98 6.00 -13.81 -22.59
CA CYS A 98 6.08 -14.32 -23.96
C CYS A 98 7.55 -14.44 -24.45
N GLU A 99 8.37 -13.43 -24.19
CA GLU A 99 9.79 -13.44 -24.55
C GLU A 99 10.56 -14.56 -23.82
N SER A 100 10.27 -14.78 -22.52
CA SER A 100 10.88 -15.85 -21.72
C SER A 100 10.47 -17.24 -22.20
N GLU A 101 9.18 -17.48 -22.45
CA GLU A 101 8.68 -18.77 -22.93
C GLU A 101 9.26 -19.12 -24.30
N LYS A 102 9.39 -18.10 -25.18
CA LYS A 102 10.05 -18.25 -26.47
C LYS A 102 11.50 -18.71 -26.30
N LEU A 103 12.27 -18.08 -25.41
CA LEU A 103 13.66 -18.46 -25.13
C LEU A 103 13.77 -19.87 -24.55
N LEU A 104 12.93 -20.20 -23.57
CA LEU A 104 12.90 -21.53 -22.96
C LEU A 104 12.61 -22.62 -23.99
N LEU A 105 11.73 -22.35 -24.96
CA LEU A 105 11.45 -23.28 -26.05
C LEU A 105 12.67 -23.49 -26.95
N TYR A 106 13.40 -22.42 -27.29
CA TYR A 106 14.65 -22.55 -28.05
C TYR A 106 15.67 -23.39 -27.31
N ASP A 107 15.88 -23.15 -26.01
CA ASP A 107 16.81 -23.92 -25.19
C ASP A 107 16.39 -25.40 -25.11
N THR A 108 15.10 -25.67 -24.99
CA THR A 108 14.56 -27.04 -24.97
C THR A 108 14.86 -27.76 -26.28
N VAL A 109 14.54 -27.13 -27.42
CA VAL A 109 14.82 -27.71 -28.75
C VAL A 109 16.31 -27.89 -28.97
N GLN A 110 17.13 -26.92 -28.56
CA GLN A 110 18.59 -27.03 -28.65
C GLN A 110 19.11 -28.22 -27.85
N SER A 111 18.65 -28.39 -26.60
CA SER A 111 19.05 -29.51 -25.75
C SER A 111 18.61 -30.86 -26.34
N GLU A 112 17.40 -30.96 -26.90
CA GLU A 112 16.94 -32.17 -27.60
C GLU A 112 17.80 -32.53 -28.80
N LEU A 113 18.22 -31.53 -29.59
CA LEU A 113 19.12 -31.72 -30.73
C LEU A 113 20.52 -32.14 -30.27
N GLU A 114 21.08 -31.50 -29.25
CA GLU A 114 22.39 -31.85 -28.68
C GLU A 114 22.40 -33.27 -28.10
N GLU A 115 21.34 -33.66 -27.39
CA GLU A 115 21.14 -35.03 -26.91
C GLU A 115 21.05 -36.03 -28.07
N LYS A 116 20.32 -35.69 -29.14
CA LYS A 116 20.20 -36.55 -30.32
C LYS A 116 21.53 -36.70 -31.04
N ILE A 117 22.33 -35.63 -31.13
CA ILE A 117 23.69 -35.69 -31.67
C ILE A 117 24.55 -36.61 -30.81
N ARG A 118 24.53 -36.46 -29.48
CA ARG A 118 25.31 -37.31 -28.57
C ARG A 118 24.94 -38.79 -28.68
N ARG A 119 23.65 -39.13 -28.73
CA ARG A 119 23.21 -40.52 -28.91
C ARG A 119 23.68 -41.10 -30.24
N LEU A 120 23.62 -40.33 -31.32
CA LEU A 120 24.15 -40.78 -32.62
C LEU A 120 25.67 -40.97 -32.59
N GLU A 121 26.40 -40.14 -31.85
CA GLU A 121 27.82 -40.32 -31.63
C GLU A 121 28.11 -41.57 -30.80
N GLU A 122 27.38 -41.80 -29.70
CA GLU A 122 27.47 -43.00 -28.88
C GLU A 122 27.18 -44.27 -29.71
N ASP A 123 26.10 -44.27 -30.50
CA ASP A 123 25.74 -45.35 -31.40
C ASP A 123 26.87 -45.61 -32.41
N ARG A 124 27.46 -44.56 -33.00
CA ARG A 124 28.64 -44.69 -33.88
C ARG A 124 29.81 -45.38 -33.17
N HIS A 125 30.18 -44.92 -31.96
CA HIS A 125 31.27 -45.54 -31.19
C HIS A 125 30.93 -46.98 -30.78
N SER A 126 29.67 -47.29 -30.49
CA SER A 126 29.23 -48.65 -30.15
C SER A 126 29.37 -49.62 -31.33
N ILE A 127 29.10 -49.16 -32.56
CA ILE A 127 29.29 -49.93 -33.79
C ILE A 127 30.78 -50.16 -34.03
N ASP A 128 31.62 -49.13 -33.84
CA ASP A 128 33.07 -49.25 -33.99
C ASP A 128 33.67 -50.28 -33.00
N ILE A 129 33.29 -50.21 -31.72
CA ILE A 129 33.73 -51.17 -30.68
C ILE A 129 33.23 -52.58 -30.99
N THR A 130 31.97 -52.72 -31.42
CA THR A 130 31.40 -54.01 -31.79
C THR A 130 32.14 -54.59 -33.00
N SER A 131 32.41 -53.78 -34.03
CA SER A 131 33.19 -54.16 -35.21
C SER A 131 34.61 -54.61 -34.85
N GLU A 132 35.28 -53.95 -33.90
CA GLU A 132 36.61 -54.37 -33.40
C GLU A 132 36.56 -55.73 -32.70
N LEU A 133 35.54 -56.01 -31.88
CA LEU A 133 35.34 -57.30 -31.21
C LEU A 133 35.08 -58.45 -32.19
N TRP A 134 34.25 -58.24 -33.22
CA TRP A 134 34.02 -59.25 -34.26
C TRP A 134 35.24 -59.44 -35.19
N ASN A 135 36.06 -58.40 -35.37
CA ASN A 135 37.33 -58.51 -36.10
C ASN A 135 38.40 -59.26 -35.29
N ASP A 136 38.39 -59.16 -33.95
CA ASP A 136 39.34 -59.86 -33.07
C ASP A 136 39.03 -61.38 -33.00
N GLU A 137 37.75 -61.76 -33.05
CA GLU A 137 37.32 -63.17 -33.15
C GLU A 137 37.74 -63.81 -34.50
N LEU A 138 37.92 -63.00 -35.56
CA LEU A 138 38.42 -63.46 -36.86
C LEU A 138 39.96 -63.39 -37.01
N GLN A 139 40.68 -62.75 -36.09
CA GLN A 139 42.14 -62.58 -36.14
C GLN A 139 42.93 -63.56 -35.26
N SER A 140 42.28 -64.40 -34.42
CA SER A 140 42.93 -65.46 -33.65
C SER A 140 43.57 -66.59 -34.51
N ARG A 141 43.39 -66.57 -35.84
CA ARG A 141 44.01 -67.55 -36.75
C ARG A 141 44.73 -66.91 -37.93
N LYS A 142 45.89 -66.28 -37.68
CA LYS A 142 47.07 -66.35 -38.58
C LYS A 142 48.31 -65.67 -37.97
N LYS A 143 49.19 -66.47 -37.37
CA LYS A 143 50.63 -66.23 -37.42
C LYS A 143 51.06 -66.32 -38.90
N ARG A 144 51.32 -65.18 -39.54
CA ARG A 144 52.26 -65.08 -40.66
C ARG A 144 53.19 -63.91 -40.41
N LYS A 145 54.47 -64.24 -40.19
CA LYS A 145 55.58 -63.30 -40.27
C LYS A 145 55.67 -62.81 -41.72
N ASP A 146 55.56 -61.51 -41.91
CA ASP A 146 55.83 -60.83 -43.17
C ASP A 146 57.23 -60.17 -43.09
N PRO A 147 58.19 -60.45 -43.99
CA PRO A 147 59.53 -59.88 -43.95
C PRO A 147 59.68 -58.41 -44.38
N PHE A 148 58.60 -57.68 -44.67
CA PHE A 148 58.68 -56.27 -45.08
C PHE A 148 58.00 -55.33 -44.09
N SER A 149 58.79 -54.94 -43.09
CA SER A 149 58.53 -53.83 -42.18
C SER A 149 58.68 -52.49 -42.91
N PRO A 150 57.67 -51.61 -42.95
CA PRO A 150 57.95 -50.18 -43.05
C PRO A 150 58.36 -49.71 -41.66
N ASP A 151 59.51 -49.05 -41.58
CA ASP A 151 60.09 -48.48 -40.37
C ASP A 151 59.05 -47.83 -39.46
N LYS A 152 58.78 -48.48 -38.32
CA LYS A 152 58.29 -47.77 -37.15
C LYS A 152 59.42 -46.86 -36.70
N LYS A 153 59.44 -45.64 -37.26
CA LYS A 153 60.12 -44.51 -36.62
C LYS A 153 59.58 -44.46 -35.20
N LYS A 154 60.39 -44.87 -34.24
CA LYS A 154 60.23 -44.46 -32.84
C LYS A 154 60.04 -42.95 -32.90
N PRO A 155 59.02 -42.35 -32.25
CA PRO A 155 59.03 -40.91 -32.10
C PRO A 155 60.39 -40.57 -31.47
N VAL A 156 61.19 -39.83 -32.23
CA VAL A 156 62.45 -39.29 -31.77
C VAL A 156 62.07 -38.45 -30.57
N VAL A 157 62.47 -38.89 -29.37
CA VAL A 157 62.40 -38.04 -28.18
C VAL A 157 63.27 -36.84 -28.51
N VAL A 158 62.63 -35.73 -28.82
CA VAL A 158 63.29 -34.43 -28.98
C VAL A 158 63.80 -34.07 -27.60
N SER A 159 65.02 -34.51 -27.30
CA SER A 159 65.84 -33.96 -26.24
C SER A 159 66.43 -32.65 -26.77
N GLY A 160 65.57 -31.65 -26.84
CA GLY A 160 65.89 -30.25 -27.12
C GLY A 160 64.99 -29.39 -26.23
N PRO A 161 65.44 -28.19 -25.83
CA PRO A 161 64.73 -27.38 -24.84
C PRO A 161 63.30 -27.10 -25.32
N TYR A 162 62.33 -27.65 -24.60
CA TYR A 162 60.91 -27.43 -24.87
C TYR A 162 60.58 -26.00 -24.46
N ILE A 163 60.09 -25.17 -25.39
CA ILE A 163 59.44 -23.91 -25.02
C ILE A 163 58.07 -24.30 -24.48
N VAL A 164 57.95 -24.34 -23.16
CA VAL A 164 56.71 -24.60 -22.45
C VAL A 164 55.90 -23.31 -22.45
N TYR A 165 54.81 -23.26 -23.21
CA TYR A 165 53.94 -22.08 -23.34
C TYR A 165 52.98 -21.87 -22.16
N MET A 166 52.89 -22.84 -21.25
CA MET A 166 52.01 -22.82 -20.09
C MET A 166 52.84 -22.95 -18.82
N LEU A 167 52.75 -21.96 -17.92
CA LEU A 167 53.36 -22.05 -16.60
C LEU A 167 52.81 -23.27 -15.83
N GLN A 168 53.62 -23.88 -14.98
CA GLN A 168 53.12 -24.96 -14.11
C GLN A 168 52.16 -24.37 -13.09
N ASP A 169 51.15 -25.13 -12.68
CA ASP A 169 50.13 -24.67 -11.72
C ASP A 169 50.74 -24.16 -10.41
N LEU A 170 51.91 -24.65 -10.03
CA LEU A 170 52.66 -24.23 -8.86
C LEU A 170 53.19 -22.79 -9.00
N ASP A 171 53.75 -22.45 -10.17
CA ASP A 171 54.28 -21.11 -10.48
C ASP A 171 53.13 -20.10 -10.58
N ILE A 172 52.01 -20.51 -11.17
CA ILE A 172 50.77 -19.69 -11.22
C ILE A 172 50.27 -19.40 -9.81
N LEU A 173 50.34 -20.37 -8.90
CA LEU A 173 49.94 -20.18 -7.50
C LEU A 173 50.88 -19.24 -6.76
N GLU A 174 52.19 -19.39 -6.96
CA GLU A 174 53.20 -18.54 -6.35
C GLU A 174 53.07 -17.08 -6.83
N ASP A 175 52.92 -16.87 -8.14
CA ASP A 175 52.65 -15.55 -8.72
C ASP A 175 51.34 -14.96 -8.20
N TRP A 176 50.29 -15.78 -8.08
CA TRP A 176 49.03 -15.33 -7.52
C TRP A 176 49.19 -14.85 -6.07
N THR A 177 49.93 -15.60 -5.24
CA THR A 177 50.21 -15.17 -3.87
C THR A 177 51.09 -13.92 -3.80
N THR A 178 52.04 -13.76 -4.72
CA THR A 178 52.92 -12.59 -4.81
C THR A 178 52.14 -11.33 -5.21
N ILE A 179 51.25 -11.43 -6.20
CA ILE A 179 50.35 -10.34 -6.62
C ILE A 179 49.46 -9.91 -5.45
N ARG A 180 48.84 -10.88 -4.77
CA ARG A 180 47.96 -10.58 -3.63
C ARG A 180 48.70 -9.92 -2.47
N LYS A 181 49.96 -10.31 -2.22
CA LYS A 181 50.82 -9.71 -1.19
C LYS A 181 51.25 -8.28 -1.58
N ALA A 182 51.56 -8.03 -2.85
CA ALA A 182 51.88 -6.69 -3.36
C ALA A 182 50.66 -5.74 -3.32
N MET A 183 49.47 -6.24 -3.65
CA MET A 183 48.21 -5.49 -3.53
C MET A 183 47.89 -5.10 -2.08
N ALA A 184 48.27 -5.92 -1.11
CA ALA A 184 48.10 -5.60 0.31
C ALA A 184 49.09 -4.53 0.81
N THR A 185 50.29 -4.45 0.22
CA THR A 185 51.30 -3.42 0.56
C THR A 185 51.02 -2.07 -0.12
N LEU A 186 50.32 -2.07 -1.26
CA LEU A 186 49.79 -0.87 -1.90
C LEU A 186 48.44 -0.52 -1.29
N GLY A 187 48.46 0.00 -0.07
CA GLY A 187 47.30 0.65 0.53
C GLY A 187 46.76 1.80 -0.35
N PRO A 188 45.49 2.21 -0.20
CA PRO A 188 44.80 3.03 -1.19
C PRO A 188 45.43 4.42 -1.28
N HIS A 189 46.20 4.63 -2.35
CA HIS A 189 46.74 5.94 -2.66
C HIS A 189 45.61 6.85 -3.15
N ARG A 190 45.19 7.76 -2.26
CA ARG A 190 44.32 8.89 -2.57
C ARG A 190 44.96 9.76 -3.65
N VAL A 191 44.53 9.61 -4.90
CA VAL A 191 44.65 10.67 -5.90
C VAL A 191 43.38 11.51 -5.84
N LYS A 192 43.55 12.81 -5.57
CA LYS A 192 42.50 13.83 -5.54
C LYS A 192 41.86 13.96 -6.92
N THR A 193 40.56 13.74 -7.01
CA THR A 193 39.70 14.24 -8.10
C THR A 193 38.29 14.42 -7.51
N GLU A 194 38.01 15.64 -7.08
CA GLU A 194 36.82 16.01 -6.29
C GLU A 194 35.58 16.38 -7.12
N GLN A 195 35.63 16.37 -8.46
CA GLN A 195 34.47 16.79 -9.27
C GLN A 195 33.69 15.68 -9.97
N SER A 196 34.23 14.46 -10.07
CA SER A 196 33.54 13.34 -10.75
C SER A 196 32.71 12.45 -9.82
N LYS A 197 32.80 12.66 -8.50
CA LYS A 197 32.15 11.78 -7.51
C LYS A 197 30.66 12.08 -7.31
N ALA A 198 30.19 13.30 -7.54
CA ALA A 198 28.78 13.66 -7.37
C ALA A 198 27.88 12.99 -8.42
N TRP A 199 28.34 12.87 -9.67
CA TRP A 199 27.59 12.23 -10.75
C TRP A 199 27.60 10.69 -10.63
N LEU A 200 28.70 10.12 -10.12
CA LEU A 200 28.77 8.69 -9.84
C LEU A 200 27.97 8.31 -8.60
N THR A 201 27.94 9.11 -7.54
CA THR A 201 27.10 8.82 -6.36
C THR A 201 25.61 9.03 -6.64
N LEU A 202 25.23 10.02 -7.45
CA LEU A 202 23.84 10.19 -7.91
C LEU A 202 23.42 9.08 -8.89
N GLY A 203 24.30 8.67 -9.81
CA GLY A 203 24.06 7.55 -10.72
C GLY A 203 23.94 6.21 -9.98
N ILE A 204 24.82 5.96 -9.00
CA ILE A 204 24.77 4.78 -8.13
C ILE A 204 23.55 4.84 -7.20
N TYR A 205 23.14 6.01 -6.70
CA TYR A 205 21.91 6.15 -5.90
C TYR A 205 20.66 5.90 -6.74
N TYR A 206 20.56 6.45 -7.95
CA TYR A 206 19.43 6.21 -8.85
C TYR A 206 19.36 4.76 -9.33
N THR A 207 20.50 4.14 -9.67
CA THR A 207 20.53 2.72 -10.04
C THR A 207 20.29 1.79 -8.86
N LEU A 208 20.78 2.10 -7.65
CA LEU A 208 20.43 1.35 -6.44
C LEU A 208 18.97 1.56 -6.04
N LEU A 209 18.38 2.73 -6.27
CA LEU A 209 16.96 2.98 -6.03
C LEU A 209 16.09 2.23 -7.05
N LEU A 210 16.49 2.20 -8.32
CA LEU A 210 15.85 1.39 -9.37
C LEU A 210 15.98 -0.11 -9.05
N TRP A 211 17.16 -0.56 -8.62
CA TRP A 211 17.42 -1.95 -8.23
C TRP A 211 16.70 -2.33 -6.93
N LYS A 212 16.54 -1.39 -5.98
CA LYS A 212 15.74 -1.57 -4.76
C LYS A 212 14.24 -1.63 -5.07
N TYR A 213 13.75 -0.85 -6.04
CA TYR A 213 12.39 -0.97 -6.58
C TYR A 213 12.19 -2.31 -7.31
N GLN A 214 13.17 -2.78 -8.08
CA GLN A 214 13.15 -4.10 -8.73
C GLN A 214 13.33 -5.28 -7.77
N LEU A 215 14.07 -5.13 -6.67
CA LEU A 215 14.18 -6.16 -5.61
C LEU A 215 12.98 -6.17 -4.67
N GLN A 216 12.33 -5.02 -4.42
CA GLN A 216 11.03 -5.00 -3.74
C GLN A 216 9.98 -5.69 -4.62
N GLY A 217 10.00 -5.53 -5.95
CA GLY A 217 9.22 -6.35 -6.89
C GLY A 217 9.39 -7.86 -6.70
N ARG A 218 10.63 -8.34 -6.52
CA ARG A 218 10.91 -9.78 -6.31
C ARG A 218 10.51 -10.33 -4.94
N LYS A 219 10.24 -9.49 -3.92
CA LYS A 219 9.64 -9.95 -2.65
C LYS A 219 8.11 -9.99 -2.70
N TYR A 220 7.49 -9.36 -3.70
CA TYR A 220 6.05 -9.41 -3.96
C TYR A 220 5.64 -10.45 -5.03
N GLU A 221 6.60 -11.07 -5.71
CA GLU A 221 6.35 -12.12 -6.72
C GLU A 221 6.10 -13.52 -6.15
N LYS A 222 6.45 -13.79 -4.89
CA LYS A 222 6.19 -15.09 -4.24
C LYS A 222 4.85 -15.17 -3.49
N TYR A 223 4.11 -14.05 -3.41
CA TYR A 223 2.81 -13.97 -2.70
C TYR A 223 1.63 -13.56 -3.61
N ASN A 224 1.78 -13.58 -4.94
CA ASN A 224 0.67 -13.20 -5.83
C ASN A 224 0.55 -14.03 -7.11
N PHE A 225 1.05 -15.27 -7.10
CA PHE A 225 0.65 -16.27 -8.10
C PHE A 225 -0.54 -17.09 -7.60
N GLN A 226 -1.66 -16.40 -7.33
CA GLN A 226 -2.97 -17.03 -7.43
C GLN A 226 -4.01 -16.00 -7.86
N CYS A 227 -3.80 -15.47 -9.07
CA CYS A 227 -4.89 -14.86 -9.82
C CYS A 227 -5.85 -16.00 -10.25
N LYS A 228 -6.85 -16.28 -9.42
CA LYS A 228 -8.09 -16.91 -9.88
C LYS A 228 -9.09 -15.77 -10.12
N TYR A 229 -9.52 -15.61 -11.37
CA TYR A 229 -10.65 -14.75 -11.71
C TYR A 229 -11.82 -15.01 -10.75
N ALA A 230 -12.22 -13.97 -10.02
CA ALA A 230 -13.51 -13.86 -9.38
C ALA A 230 -14.00 -12.42 -9.57
N PRO A 231 -15.31 -12.23 -9.84
CA PRO A 231 -15.86 -10.98 -10.33
C PRO A 231 -15.76 -9.89 -9.26
N VAL A 232 -15.72 -8.63 -9.70
CA VAL A 232 -15.71 -7.41 -8.88
C VAL A 232 -16.64 -7.57 -7.67
N LYS A 233 -16.05 -7.79 -6.50
CA LYS A 233 -16.74 -7.74 -5.20
C LYS A 233 -16.19 -6.56 -4.41
N LEU A 234 -16.96 -5.48 -4.51
CA LEU A 234 -17.24 -4.47 -3.49
C LEU A 234 -16.41 -4.60 -2.20
N GLU A 235 -15.41 -3.72 -2.09
CA GLU A 235 -14.83 -3.13 -0.88
C GLU A 235 -15.11 -3.89 0.44
N LYS A 236 -14.14 -4.70 0.88
CA LYS A 236 -14.10 -5.19 2.26
C LYS A 236 -13.64 -4.05 3.17
N HIS A 237 -14.57 -3.23 3.65
CA HIS A 237 -14.34 -2.49 4.89
C HIS A 237 -14.23 -3.50 6.03
N LEU A 238 -13.01 -3.77 6.47
CA LEU A 238 -12.76 -4.61 7.63
C LEU A 238 -12.92 -3.73 8.87
N HIS A 239 -14.13 -3.70 9.44
CA HIS A 239 -14.39 -2.93 10.64
C HIS A 239 -13.80 -3.63 11.87
N SER A 240 -13.27 -2.85 12.80
CA SER A 240 -12.65 -3.40 14.02
C SER A 240 -13.72 -3.59 15.07
N ALA A 241 -14.31 -4.79 15.13
CA ALA A 241 -15.34 -5.14 16.10
C ALA A 241 -14.89 -6.28 17.02
N ARG A 242 -14.97 -6.10 18.34
CA ARG A 242 -14.69 -7.14 19.35
C ARG A 242 -15.57 -6.97 20.58
N SER A 243 -15.85 -8.07 21.29
CA SER A 243 -16.48 -8.02 22.61
C SER A 243 -15.44 -8.32 23.67
N GLU A 244 -15.39 -7.49 24.72
CA GLU A 244 -14.46 -7.63 25.84
C GLU A 244 -15.20 -7.21 27.12
N GLU A 245 -15.20 -8.08 28.14
CA GLU A 245 -15.79 -7.80 29.46
C GLU A 245 -17.26 -7.32 29.45
N GLY A 246 -18.08 -7.83 28.53
CA GLY A 246 -19.48 -7.41 28.41
C GLY A 246 -19.68 -6.03 27.79
N ARG A 247 -18.64 -5.48 27.15
CA ARG A 247 -18.65 -4.26 26.35
C ARG A 247 -18.35 -4.60 24.89
N LEU A 248 -18.92 -3.83 23.96
CA LEU A 248 -18.69 -3.98 22.53
C LEU A 248 -17.75 -2.87 22.08
N TYR A 249 -16.64 -3.22 21.45
CA TYR A 249 -15.79 -2.29 20.72
C TYR A 249 -16.14 -2.35 19.24
N TYR A 250 -16.37 -1.19 18.62
CA TYR A 250 -16.64 -1.08 17.18
C TYR A 250 -16.02 0.22 16.63
N ASP A 251 -15.10 0.10 15.67
CA ASP A 251 -14.45 1.20 14.94
C ASP A 251 -13.90 2.34 15.81
N GLY A 252 -13.25 2.00 16.92
CA GLY A 252 -12.62 2.97 17.82
C GLY A 252 -13.41 3.24 19.10
N GLU A 253 -14.71 2.94 19.10
CA GLU A 253 -15.63 3.32 20.18
C GLU A 253 -16.09 2.12 21.01
N TRP A 254 -16.37 2.38 22.30
CA TRP A 254 -16.89 1.40 23.24
C TRP A 254 -18.37 1.61 23.51
N TYR A 255 -19.12 0.52 23.46
CA TYR A 255 -20.56 0.47 23.68
C TYR A 255 -20.88 -0.42 24.87
N ILE A 256 -21.80 0.04 25.71
CA ILE A 256 -22.21 -0.64 26.94
C ILE A 256 -23.69 -1.07 26.91
N ARG A 257 -24.04 -2.05 27.74
CA ARG A 257 -25.44 -2.46 27.94
C ARG A 257 -26.27 -1.27 28.44
N GLY A 258 -27.46 -1.10 27.86
CA GLY A 258 -28.40 -0.02 28.18
C GLY A 258 -28.24 1.23 27.30
N GLN A 259 -27.21 1.29 26.45
CA GLN A 259 -26.97 2.42 25.57
C GLN A 259 -27.83 2.35 24.30
N THR A 260 -28.32 3.51 23.86
CA THR A 260 -29.01 3.67 22.57
C THR A 260 -27.98 3.82 21.46
N ILE A 261 -28.13 3.03 20.41
CA ILE A 261 -27.25 2.98 19.24
C ILE A 261 -28.09 3.07 17.97
N CYS A 262 -27.50 3.64 16.92
CA CYS A 262 -28.04 3.62 15.56
C CYS A 262 -27.39 2.49 14.78
N ILE A 263 -28.21 1.56 14.29
CA ILE A 263 -27.78 0.43 13.46
C ILE A 263 -28.14 0.75 12.02
N ASP A 264 -27.12 0.82 11.17
CA ASP A 264 -27.26 1.06 9.74
C ASP A 264 -26.93 -0.23 8.97
N LYS A 265 -27.86 -0.60 8.09
CA LYS A 265 -27.77 -1.75 7.20
C LYS A 265 -27.83 -1.19 5.79
N LYS A 266 -26.88 -1.62 4.94
CA LYS A 266 -26.63 -1.07 3.59
C LYS A 266 -27.86 -0.85 2.69
N ASP A 267 -28.97 -1.55 2.93
CA ASP A 267 -30.19 -1.53 2.11
C ASP A 267 -31.45 -1.05 2.87
N GLU A 268 -31.34 -0.56 4.11
CA GLU A 268 -32.48 -0.16 4.98
C GLU A 268 -32.20 1.17 5.70
N CYS A 269 -33.26 1.88 6.11
CA CYS A 269 -33.11 3.10 6.89
C CYS A 269 -32.44 2.84 8.25
N PRO A 270 -31.50 3.71 8.70
CA PRO A 270 -30.87 3.58 10.00
C PRO A 270 -31.90 3.50 11.11
N THR A 271 -31.78 2.49 11.96
CA THR A 271 -32.76 2.22 13.02
C THR A 271 -32.11 2.40 14.39
N SER A 272 -32.75 3.16 15.27
CA SER A 272 -32.34 3.31 16.67
C SER A 272 -32.71 2.06 17.47
N ALA A 273 -31.82 1.59 18.33
CA ALA A 273 -32.03 0.43 19.20
C ALA A 273 -31.22 0.53 20.48
N ILE A 274 -31.66 -0.15 21.54
CA ILE A 274 -30.99 -0.18 22.85
C ILE A 274 -30.26 -1.52 23.02
N ILE A 275 -28.99 -1.49 23.38
CA ILE A 275 -28.22 -2.70 23.67
C ILE A 275 -28.74 -3.37 24.95
N THR A 276 -29.22 -4.61 24.85
CA THR A 276 -29.75 -5.34 26.00
C THR A 276 -28.75 -6.32 26.60
N THR A 277 -27.91 -6.94 25.78
CA THR A 277 -26.95 -7.97 26.23
C THR A 277 -25.79 -8.04 25.25
N ILE A 278 -24.56 -8.15 25.75
CA ILE A 278 -23.34 -8.29 24.94
C ILE A 278 -22.68 -9.61 25.34
N ASN A 279 -22.57 -10.53 24.38
CA ASN A 279 -21.85 -11.80 24.51
C ASN A 279 -20.58 -11.76 23.66
N HIS A 280 -19.73 -12.80 23.77
CA HIS A 280 -18.46 -12.90 23.05
C HIS A 280 -18.63 -12.83 21.51
N ASP A 281 -19.64 -13.50 20.96
CA ASP A 281 -19.83 -13.61 19.50
C ASP A 281 -21.06 -12.86 18.97
N GLU A 282 -21.97 -12.43 19.85
CA GLU A 282 -23.23 -11.80 19.48
C GLU A 282 -23.66 -10.70 20.46
N VAL A 283 -24.35 -9.69 19.94
CA VAL A 283 -24.90 -8.56 20.68
C VAL A 283 -26.40 -8.50 20.44
N TRP A 284 -27.16 -8.45 21.53
CA TRP A 284 -28.61 -8.32 21.51
C TRP A 284 -29.02 -6.87 21.68
N PHE A 285 -29.97 -6.44 20.85
CA PHE A 285 -30.55 -5.10 20.89
C PHE A 285 -32.07 -5.16 20.82
N LYS A 286 -32.72 -4.15 21.39
CA LYS A 286 -34.17 -3.96 21.39
C LYS A 286 -34.51 -2.71 20.60
N ARG A 287 -35.34 -2.85 19.57
CA ARG A 287 -35.86 -1.74 18.77
C ARG A 287 -36.99 -1.00 19.51
N PRO A 288 -37.35 0.23 19.09
CA PRO A 288 -38.45 0.99 19.68
C PRO A 288 -39.82 0.31 19.51
N ASP A 289 -39.98 -0.56 18.52
CA ASP A 289 -41.17 -1.41 18.32
C ASP A 289 -41.33 -2.52 19.38
N GLY A 290 -40.36 -2.66 20.30
CA GLY A 290 -40.33 -3.69 21.32
C GLY A 290 -39.72 -5.01 20.87
N SER A 291 -39.43 -5.18 19.58
CA SER A 291 -38.79 -6.37 19.03
C SER A 291 -37.33 -6.48 19.48
N LYS A 292 -36.91 -7.70 19.80
CA LYS A 292 -35.51 -8.01 20.09
C LYS A 292 -34.87 -8.60 18.85
N SER A 293 -33.66 -8.18 18.56
CA SER A 293 -32.87 -8.69 17.43
C SER A 293 -31.42 -8.81 17.87
N LYS A 294 -30.68 -9.69 17.19
CA LYS A 294 -29.29 -9.97 17.54
C LYS A 294 -28.37 -9.74 16.35
N LEU A 295 -27.15 -9.35 16.65
CA LEU A 295 -26.11 -8.98 15.69
C LEU A 295 -24.84 -9.74 16.05
N TYR A 296 -24.28 -10.48 15.10
CA TYR A 296 -23.02 -11.19 15.33
C TYR A 296 -21.84 -10.23 15.18
N ILE A 297 -20.82 -10.35 16.04
CA ILE A 297 -19.57 -9.57 15.92
C ILE A 297 -18.96 -9.75 14.53
N SER A 298 -19.01 -10.97 13.99
CA SER A 298 -18.53 -11.27 12.63
C SER A 298 -19.29 -10.54 11.52
N GLN A 299 -20.54 -10.13 11.74
CA GLN A 299 -21.32 -9.34 10.77
C GLN A 299 -20.90 -7.87 10.79
N LEU A 300 -20.54 -7.35 11.97
CA LEU A 300 -19.96 -6.03 12.15
C LEU A 300 -18.58 -5.94 11.50
N GLN A 301 -17.70 -6.91 11.76
CA GLN A 301 -16.36 -6.99 11.14
C GLN A 301 -16.40 -7.05 9.61
N LYS A 302 -17.42 -7.72 9.06
CA LYS A 302 -17.64 -7.83 7.61
C LYS A 302 -18.34 -6.60 7.00
N GLY A 303 -18.70 -5.60 7.81
CA GLY A 303 -19.37 -4.39 7.37
C GLY A 303 -20.78 -4.61 6.82
N LYS A 304 -21.46 -5.69 7.22
CA LYS A 304 -22.88 -5.91 6.86
C LYS A 304 -23.81 -4.95 7.60
N TYR A 305 -23.39 -4.58 8.80
CA TYR A 305 -24.06 -3.63 9.65
C TYR A 305 -22.99 -2.69 10.20
N SER A 306 -23.33 -1.42 10.33
CA SER A 306 -22.50 -0.45 11.04
C SER A 306 -23.27 0.11 12.23
N ILE A 307 -22.56 0.35 13.33
CA ILE A 307 -23.12 0.86 14.57
C ILE A 307 -22.51 2.22 14.86
N LYS A 308 -23.35 3.18 15.24
CA LYS A 308 -22.95 4.51 15.69
C LYS A 308 -23.72 4.87 16.96
N HIS A 309 -23.20 5.82 17.73
CA HIS A 309 -23.99 6.46 18.77
C HIS A 309 -25.20 7.19 18.15
N SER A 310 -26.37 6.97 18.76
CA SER A 310 -27.57 7.74 18.42
C SER A 310 -27.55 9.11 19.06
#